data_AF-A0A3D0SL24-F1
#
_entry.id   AF-A0A3D0SL24-F1
#
_cell.length_a   1.000
_cell.length_b   1.000
_cell.length_c   1.000
_cell.angle_alpha   90.00
_cell.angle_beta   90.00
_cell.angle_gamma   90.00
#
_symmetry.space_group_name_H-M   'P 1'
#
loop_
_entity.id
_entity.type
_entity.pdbx_description
1 polymer ?
#
loop_
_entity_poly.entity_id
_entity_poly.type
_entity_poly.pdbx_seq_one_letter_code
_entity_poly.pdbx_strand_id
1 'polypeptide(L)'
;FIVDIDLSSFGLPWDEFVRDGCRIRAECANMNDDEYYPNHVKFLQALQERPTFFFTRFFQRRYEQTARENIERLIMSLHKRGYYCI
;
A
#
# COMPACT_ATOMS: atom_id res chain seq x y z
N PHE A 1 -16.41 -3.50 6.49
CA PHE A 1 -16.96 -3.19 5.15
C PHE A 1 -16.39 -1.91 4.56
N ILE A 2 -16.66 -0.70 5.06
CA ILE A 2 -16.14 0.55 4.43
C ILE A 2 -14.61 0.55 4.34
N VAL A 3 -13.91 0.21 5.43
CA VAL A 3 -12.44 0.10 5.43
C VAL A 3 -11.95 -0.99 4.47
N ASP A 4 -12.69 -2.08 4.32
CA ASP A 4 -12.30 -3.15 3.37
C ASP A 4 -12.38 -2.69 1.92
N ILE A 5 -13.38 -1.85 1.60
CA ILE A 5 -13.57 -1.28 0.27
C ILE A 5 -12.44 -0.28 -0.02
N ASP A 6 -12.16 0.62 0.93
CA ASP A 6 -11.07 1.60 0.83
C ASP A 6 -9.71 0.94 0.58
N LEU A 7 -9.44 -0.17 1.30
CA LEU A 7 -8.20 -0.92 1.18
C LEU A 7 -8.20 -1.94 0.02
N SER A 8 -9.27 -2.09 -0.74
CA SER A 8 -9.40 -3.16 -1.73
C SER A 8 -8.43 -3.02 -2.91
N SER A 9 -8.00 -1.80 -3.23
CA SER A 9 -7.02 -1.53 -4.29
C SER A 9 -5.65 -2.17 -4.02
N PHE A 10 -5.31 -2.42 -2.74
CA PHE A 10 -4.11 -3.16 -2.39
C PHE A 10 -4.15 -4.62 -2.89
N GLY A 11 -5.34 -5.21 -3.03
CA GLY A 11 -5.54 -6.57 -3.52
C GLY A 11 -5.58 -6.72 -5.03
N LEU A 12 -5.33 -5.66 -5.80
CA LEU A 12 -5.32 -5.70 -7.26
C LEU A 12 -4.10 -6.47 -7.81
N PRO A 13 -4.16 -6.98 -9.06
CA PRO A 13 -2.97 -7.47 -9.75
C PRO A 13 -1.85 -6.41 -9.73
N TRP A 14 -0.60 -6.85 -9.64
CA TRP A 14 0.56 -5.98 -9.43
C TRP A 14 0.60 -4.76 -10.37
N ASP A 15 0.38 -4.95 -11.67
CA ASP A 15 0.46 -3.86 -12.65
C ASP A 15 -0.63 -2.81 -12.42
N GLU A 16 -1.82 -3.23 -12.00
CA GLU A 16 -2.92 -2.34 -11.67
C GLU A 16 -2.70 -1.63 -10.34
N PHE A 17 -2.19 -2.34 -9.33
CA PHE A 17 -1.79 -1.78 -8.05
C PHE A 17 -0.73 -0.67 -8.22
N VAL A 18 0.32 -0.90 -9.00
CA VAL A 18 1.36 0.10 -9.29
C VAL A 18 0.78 1.29 -10.04
N ARG A 19 -0.04 1.04 -11.06
CA ARG A 19 -0.69 2.10 -11.85
C ARG A 19 -1.55 2.99 -10.97
N ASP A 20 -2.35 2.42 -10.08
CA ASP A 20 -3.18 3.18 -9.16
C ASP A 20 -2.33 3.93 -8.12
N GLY A 21 -1.26 3.32 -7.62
CA GLY A 21 -0.27 3.99 -6.76
C GLY A 21 0.37 5.21 -7.44
N CYS A 22 0.68 5.13 -8.73
CA CYS A 22 1.17 6.28 -9.50
C CYS A 22 0.14 7.41 -9.61
N ARG A 23 -1.15 7.07 -9.75
CA ARG A 23 -2.24 8.08 -9.78
C ARG A 23 -2.38 8.76 -8.43
N ILE A 24 -2.38 8.00 -7.33
CA ILE A 24 -2.41 8.55 -5.97
C ILE A 24 -1.18 9.44 -5.72
N ARG A 25 0.02 9.03 -6.14
CA ARG A 25 1.21 9.89 -6.03
C ARG A 25 1.05 11.19 -6.81
N ALA A 26 0.43 11.15 -7.99
CA ALA A 26 0.19 12.33 -8.82
C ALA A 26 -0.83 13.30 -8.20
N GLU A 27 -1.79 12.82 -7.41
CA GLU A 27 -2.70 13.68 -6.63
C GLU A 27 -1.94 14.52 -5.57
N CYS A 28 -0.83 13.99 -5.06
CA CYS A 28 0.06 14.67 -4.13
C CYS A 28 1.24 15.38 -4.82
N ALA A 29 1.09 15.82 -6.08
CA ALA A 29 2.20 16.41 -6.86
C ALA A 29 2.88 17.62 -6.20
N ASN A 30 2.20 18.31 -5.28
CA ASN A 30 2.75 19.46 -4.54
C ASN A 30 3.72 19.04 -3.41
N MET A 31 3.70 17.78 -2.97
CA MET A 31 4.63 17.24 -1.98
C MET A 31 5.87 16.70 -2.69
N ASN A 32 7.05 16.98 -2.16
CA ASN A 32 8.27 16.36 -2.67
C ASN A 32 8.35 14.89 -2.22
N ASP A 33 9.22 14.12 -2.87
CA ASP A 33 9.36 12.68 -2.61
C ASP A 33 9.92 12.38 -1.21
N ASP A 34 10.78 13.24 -0.68
CA ASP A 34 11.40 13.09 0.65
C ASP A 34 10.40 13.33 1.80
N GLU A 35 9.29 14.02 1.53
CA GLU A 35 8.17 14.18 2.46
C GLU A 35 7.12 13.07 2.25
N TYR A 36 6.82 12.74 1.00
CA TYR A 36 5.76 11.80 0.67
C TYR A 36 6.12 10.36 1.02
N TYR A 37 7.27 9.86 0.55
CA TYR A 37 7.57 8.44 0.63
C TYR A 37 7.87 7.92 2.03
N PRO A 38 8.57 8.65 2.92
CA PRO A 38 8.73 8.18 4.30
C PRO A 38 7.40 8.01 5.04
N ASN A 39 6.46 8.94 4.85
CA ASN A 39 5.11 8.84 5.40
C ASN A 39 4.32 7.69 4.76
N HIS A 40 4.48 7.48 3.46
CA HIS A 40 3.86 6.36 2.75
C HIS A 40 4.39 5.02 3.28
N VAL A 41 5.71 4.86 3.45
CA VAL A 41 6.32 3.65 4.02
C VAL A 41 5.79 3.38 5.42
N LYS A 42 5.70 4.40 6.28
CA LYS A 42 5.14 4.29 7.63
C LYS A 42 3.71 3.75 7.62
N PHE A 43 2.86 4.29 6.76
CA PHE A 43 1.49 3.83 6.60
C PHE A 43 1.42 2.36 6.15
N LEU A 44 2.20 1.98 5.14
CA LEU A 44 2.24 0.62 4.62
C LEU A 44 2.74 -0.39 5.66
N GLN A 45 3.76 -0.04 6.44
CA GLN A 45 4.27 -0.88 7.53
C GLN A 45 3.20 -1.09 8.61
N ALA A 46 2.51 -0.03 9.03
CA ALA A 46 1.42 -0.13 9.98
C ALA A 46 0.26 -1.01 9.48
N LEU A 47 0.02 -1.08 8.16
CA LEU A 47 -0.93 -2.02 7.57
C LEU A 47 -0.40 -3.46 7.58
N GLN A 48 0.88 -3.65 7.25
CA GLN A 48 1.52 -4.97 7.19
C GLN A 48 1.55 -5.66 8.56
N GLU A 49 1.75 -4.88 9.63
CA GLU A 49 1.78 -5.35 11.03
C GLU A 49 0.42 -5.81 11.57
N ARG A 50 -0.68 -5.51 10.87
CA ARG A 50 -2.02 -5.95 11.31
C ARG A 50 -2.14 -7.48 11.21
N PRO A 51 -2.80 -8.13 12.18
CA PRO A 51 -3.10 -9.57 12.10
C PRO A 51 -3.87 -9.96 10.84
N THR A 52 -4.77 -9.09 10.39
CA THR A 52 -5.50 -9.21 9.12
C THR A 52 -5.53 -7.86 8.42
N PHE A 53 -5.34 -7.86 7.10
CA PHE A 53 -5.39 -6.69 6.24
C PHE A 53 -6.83 -6.21 6.06
N PHE A 54 -7.72 -7.18 5.81
CA PHE A 54 -9.16 -6.98 5.69
C PHE A 54 -9.90 -7.55 6.91
N PHE A 55 -10.99 -6.91 7.31
CA PHE A 55 -11.78 -7.28 8.49
C PHE A 55 -12.92 -8.24 8.20
N THR A 56 -13.28 -8.42 6.93
CA THR A 56 -14.38 -9.30 6.53
C THR A 56 -13.87 -10.52 5.77
N ARG A 57 -14.49 -11.67 6.03
CA ARG A 57 -14.09 -12.95 5.41
C ARG A 57 -14.08 -12.92 3.89
N PHE A 58 -15.00 -12.17 3.28
CA PHE A 58 -15.05 -12.02 1.83
C PHE A 58 -13.77 -11.37 1.28
N PHE A 59 -13.36 -10.23 1.84
CA PHE A 59 -12.16 -9.52 1.41
C PHE A 59 -10.89 -10.25 1.81
N GLN A 60 -10.85 -10.87 2.99
CA GLN A 60 -9.71 -11.71 3.40
C GLN A 60 -9.44 -12.83 2.40
N ARG A 61 -10.47 -13.61 2.04
CA ARG A 61 -10.31 -14.71 1.08
C ARG A 61 -9.92 -14.25 -0.32
N ARG A 62 -10.35 -13.04 -0.71
CA ARG A 62 -10.19 -12.55 -2.08
C ARG A 62 -8.90 -11.76 -2.29
N TYR A 63 -8.44 -11.02 -1.29
CA TYR A 63 -7.45 -9.96 -1.46
C TYR A 63 -6.28 -10.00 -0.46
N GLU A 64 -6.41 -10.70 0.68
CA GLU A 64 -5.42 -10.63 1.78
C GLU A 64 -4.00 -10.97 1.31
N GLN A 65 -3.86 -12.11 0.61
CA GLN A 65 -2.55 -12.59 0.16
C GLN A 65 -1.92 -11.59 -0.82
N THR A 66 -2.66 -11.20 -1.85
CA THR A 66 -2.21 -10.25 -2.88
C THR A 66 -1.85 -8.89 -2.28
N ALA A 67 -2.65 -8.38 -1.33
CA ALA A 67 -2.39 -7.12 -0.65
C ALA A 67 -1.07 -7.14 0.12
N ARG A 68 -0.82 -8.21 0.88
CA ARG A 68 0.44 -8.37 1.64
C ARG A 68 1.65 -8.43 0.71
N GLU A 69 1.58 -9.21 -0.36
CA GLU A 69 2.65 -9.33 -1.36
C GLU A 69 2.94 -8.00 -2.06
N ASN A 70 1.90 -7.29 -2.47
CA ASN A 70 2.02 -5.99 -3.13
C ASN A 70 2.71 -4.96 -2.23
N ILE A 71 2.32 -4.90 -0.97
CA ILE A 71 2.84 -3.89 -0.03
C ILE A 71 4.28 -4.21 0.37
N GLU A 72 4.59 -5.49 0.62
CA GLU A 72 5.96 -5.93 0.85
C GLU A 72 6.86 -5.54 -0.33
N ARG A 73 6.44 -5.85 -1.55
CA ARG A 73 7.19 -5.49 -2.77
C ARG A 73 7.35 -3.98 -2.93
N LEU A 74 6.31 -3.19 -2.64
CA LEU A 74 6.36 -1.73 -2.71
C LEU A 74 7.33 -1.15 -1.68
N ILE A 75 7.23 -1.56 -0.41
CA ILE A 75 8.15 -1.15 0.67
C ILE A 75 9.60 -1.47 0.28
N MET A 76 9.87 -2.70 -0.18
CA MET A 76 11.21 -3.08 -0.64
C MET A 76 11.72 -2.18 -1.77
N SER A 77 10.86 -1.79 -2.71
CA SER A 77 11.25 -0.87 -3.79
C SER A 77 11.57 0.54 -3.29
N LEU A 78 10.83 1.02 -2.30
CA LEU A 78 11.04 2.35 -1.70
C LEU A 78 12.31 2.37 -0.85
N HIS A 79 12.57 1.31 -0.07
CA HIS A 79 13.82 1.14 0.67
C HIS A 79 15.03 1.11 -0.27
N LYS A 80 14.95 0.42 -1.42
CA LYS A 80 16.02 0.42 -2.43
C LYS A 80 16.30 1.80 -3.03
N ARG A 81 15.30 2.70 -3.01
CA ARG A 81 15.42 4.10 -3.45
C ARG A 81 15.92 5.03 -2.33
N GLY A 82 16.12 4.54 -1.11
CA GLY A 82 16.58 5.31 0.03
C GLY A 82 15.47 5.92 0.89
N TYR A 83 14.20 5.59 0.63
CA TYR A 83 13.09 6.04 1.46
C TYR A 83 12.80 5.04 2.56
N TYR A 84 12.89 5.47 3.81
CA TYR A 84 12.60 4.67 5.00
C TYR A 84 11.56 5.40 5.87
N CYS A 85 10.91 4.68 6.79
CA CYS A 85 10.13 5.34 7.82
C CYS A 85 11.04 6.21 8.71
N ILE A 86 10.60 7.42 9.03
CA ILE A 86 11.24 8.33 10.00
C ILE A 86 10.78 8.01 11.42
#